data_AF-A0A7W5J6L5-F1
#
_entry.id   AF-A0A7W5J6L5-F1
#
_cell.length_a   1.000
_cell.length_b   1.000
_cell.length_c   1.000
_cell.angle_alpha   90.00
_cell.angle_beta   90.00
_cell.angle_gamma   90.00
#
_symmetry.space_group_name_H-M   'P 1'
#
loop_
_entity.id
_entity.type
_entity.pdbx_description
1 polymer ?
#
loop_
_entity_poly.entity_id
_entity_poly.type
_entity_poly.pdbx_seq_one_letter_code
_entity_poly.pdbx_strand_id
1 'polypeptide(L)'
;MSLSKRMMGLDDELPEVDPAAFSDPATCEVDDDWLREAEPDQQAAAMRHWLMARYCNPAYETPYHSDVGYIYTRGGPWHPHDVLMERFEGIADFDTIEELVADIFAEIGDELAPTALTAEEDWDVEVETAESPIQELRQRVEDLRLVLAMEGSERAKFQARNLVYAALITALETFLWETAVWWLANDDDSVERLVAARPSFASDRRLKDMVGGEQLELEVRRRRIHDGMKDVVWHRWRSNWPFLAALLGIEMPGYDQYGLTAVATKRHDIVHRFGQNKDRTAAVYATTDEVVALANAVQTFAEDLNARIAARGH
;
A
#
# COMPACT_ATOMS: atom_id res chain seq x y z
N MET A 1 17.38 34.12 -7.86
CA MET A 1 17.17 33.90 -6.42
C MET A 1 15.75 33.39 -6.24
N SER A 2 15.61 32.06 -6.17
CA SER A 2 14.33 31.34 -6.17
C SER A 2 13.91 30.94 -4.75
N LEU A 3 12.61 30.86 -4.54
CA LEU A 3 11.88 30.66 -3.28
C LEU A 3 12.16 29.34 -2.54
N SER A 4 13.00 28.44 -3.06
CA SER A 4 13.38 27.19 -2.38
C SER A 4 14.34 27.39 -1.21
N LYS A 5 14.99 28.55 -1.06
CA LYS A 5 16.02 28.78 -0.04
C LYS A 5 15.48 29.11 1.37
N ARG A 6 14.19 28.90 1.66
CA ARG A 6 13.55 29.47 2.87
C ARG A 6 12.65 28.54 3.70
N MET A 7 12.67 27.22 3.49
CA MET A 7 11.70 26.34 4.16
C MET A 7 12.24 25.05 4.81
N MET A 8 13.55 24.91 4.98
CA MET A 8 14.13 23.85 5.80
C MET A 8 15.20 24.51 6.66
N GLY A 9 15.02 24.48 7.99
CA GLY A 9 15.94 25.10 8.96
C GLY A 9 17.28 24.38 9.03
N LEU A 10 18.07 24.46 7.96
CA LEU A 10 19.48 24.14 7.90
C LEU A 10 20.23 25.47 7.85
N ASP A 11 20.72 25.92 9.00
CA ASP A 11 21.72 27.00 9.08
C ASP A 11 23.15 26.48 8.84
N ASP A 12 23.32 25.21 8.43
CA ASP A 12 24.58 24.72 7.86
C ASP A 12 24.39 24.52 6.34
N GLU A 13 24.93 25.45 5.55
CA GLU A 13 25.01 25.30 4.10
C GLU A 13 25.76 23.98 3.79
N LEU A 14 25.16 23.13 2.94
CA LEU A 14 25.85 21.93 2.44
C LEU A 14 27.21 22.33 1.85
N PRO A 15 28.26 21.50 2.00
CA PRO A 15 29.59 21.81 1.52
C PRO A 15 29.57 22.15 0.04
N GLU A 16 30.38 23.13 -0.38
CA GLU A 16 30.49 23.49 -1.79
C GLU A 16 31.09 22.32 -2.59
N VAL A 17 30.45 22.01 -3.72
CA VAL A 17 30.87 20.96 -4.64
C VAL A 17 30.87 21.49 -6.07
N ASP A 18 31.81 21.03 -6.89
CA ASP A 18 31.83 21.35 -8.31
C ASP A 18 30.48 20.99 -8.96
N PRO A 19 29.81 21.92 -9.68
CA PRO A 19 28.59 21.60 -10.41
C PRO A 19 28.73 20.45 -11.41
N ALA A 20 29.94 20.16 -11.90
CA ALA A 20 30.23 19.02 -12.76
C ALA A 20 30.08 17.66 -12.06
N ALA A 21 29.97 17.64 -10.73
CA ALA A 21 29.76 16.42 -9.95
C ALA A 21 28.43 15.72 -10.23
N PHE A 22 27.44 16.43 -10.77
CA PHE A 22 26.08 15.91 -10.93
C PHE A 22 25.74 15.63 -12.40
N SER A 23 25.43 14.36 -12.69
CA SER A 23 24.87 13.95 -13.97
C SER A 23 23.42 14.42 -14.14
N ASP A 24 22.68 14.54 -13.03
CA ASP A 24 21.37 15.20 -12.97
C ASP A 24 21.31 16.20 -11.81
N PRO A 25 21.36 17.51 -12.09
CA PRO A 25 21.27 18.55 -11.07
C PRO A 25 19.93 18.62 -10.33
N ALA A 26 18.84 18.07 -10.88
CA ALA A 26 17.52 18.14 -10.24
C ALA A 26 17.40 17.13 -9.09
N THR A 27 18.06 15.99 -9.21
CA THR A 27 18.06 14.90 -8.22
C THR A 27 19.38 14.79 -7.47
N CYS A 28 20.35 15.66 -7.78
CA CYS A 28 21.74 15.57 -7.32
C CYS A 28 22.35 14.18 -7.60
N GLU A 29 21.95 13.51 -8.69
CA GLU A 29 22.57 12.23 -9.07
C GLU A 29 24.03 12.47 -9.44
N VAL A 30 24.94 11.75 -8.77
CA VAL A 30 26.38 11.95 -8.92
C VAL A 30 26.88 11.26 -10.18
N ASP A 31 27.76 11.93 -10.91
CA ASP A 31 28.48 11.33 -12.03
C ASP A 31 29.60 10.42 -11.51
N ASP A 32 29.52 9.12 -11.81
CA ASP A 32 30.48 8.11 -11.30
C ASP A 32 31.90 8.32 -11.83
N ASP A 33 32.06 8.81 -13.07
CA ASP A 33 33.38 9.03 -13.66
C ASP A 33 34.06 10.23 -13.00
N TRP A 34 33.29 11.31 -12.78
CA TRP A 34 33.76 12.45 -11.99
C TRP A 34 34.10 12.04 -10.56
N LEU A 35 33.24 11.26 -9.90
CA LEU A 35 33.43 10.88 -8.50
C LEU A 35 34.73 10.08 -8.29
N ARG A 36 35.09 9.18 -9.22
CA ARG A 36 36.35 8.41 -9.15
C ARG A 36 37.60 9.28 -9.22
N GLU A 37 37.53 10.40 -9.93
CA GLU A 37 38.66 11.30 -10.15
C GLU A 37 38.72 12.45 -9.13
N ALA A 38 37.63 12.69 -8.40
CA ALA A 38 37.52 13.76 -7.42
C ALA A 38 38.37 13.50 -6.17
N GLU A 39 38.86 14.58 -5.56
CA GLU A 39 39.54 14.53 -4.26
C GLU A 39 38.56 14.14 -3.13
N PRO A 40 39.02 13.53 -2.02
CA PRO A 40 38.17 13.01 -0.96
C PRO A 40 37.12 14.01 -0.43
N ASP A 41 37.51 15.27 -0.20
CA ASP A 41 36.59 16.32 0.27
C ASP A 41 35.46 16.59 -0.74
N GLN A 42 35.76 16.54 -2.04
CA GLN A 42 34.78 16.73 -3.10
C GLN A 42 33.91 15.49 -3.30
N GLN A 43 34.46 14.29 -3.11
CA GLN A 43 33.68 13.04 -3.06
C GLN A 43 32.67 13.07 -1.92
N ALA A 44 33.12 13.37 -0.70
CA ALA A 44 32.27 13.46 0.48
C ALA A 44 31.18 14.52 0.32
N ALA A 45 31.52 15.70 -0.23
CA ALA A 45 30.53 16.74 -0.53
C ALA A 45 29.46 16.24 -1.52
N ALA A 46 29.87 15.67 -2.67
CA ALA A 46 28.94 15.17 -3.68
C ALA A 46 28.01 14.08 -3.14
N MET A 47 28.57 13.11 -2.40
CA MET A 47 27.79 12.05 -1.75
C MET A 47 26.82 12.60 -0.70
N ARG A 48 27.21 13.62 0.08
CA ARG A 48 26.32 14.29 1.03
C ARG A 48 25.16 14.99 0.34
N HIS A 49 25.41 15.70 -0.77
CA HIS A 49 24.35 16.32 -1.58
C HIS A 49 23.38 15.27 -2.15
N TRP A 50 23.91 14.16 -2.67
CA TRP A 50 23.10 13.05 -3.17
C TRP A 50 22.21 12.44 -2.09
N LEU A 51 22.78 12.21 -0.90
CA LEU A 51 22.07 11.63 0.23
C LEU A 51 20.98 12.58 0.73
N MET A 52 21.28 13.86 0.90
CA MET A 52 20.31 14.86 1.41
C MET A 52 19.21 15.20 0.41
N ALA A 53 19.43 14.95 -0.89
CA ALA A 53 18.37 15.05 -1.90
C ALA A 53 17.35 13.90 -1.80
N ARG A 54 17.74 12.76 -1.22
CA ARG A 54 16.94 11.52 -1.16
C ARG A 54 16.41 11.23 0.22
N TYR A 55 17.16 11.56 1.25
CA TYR A 55 16.88 11.28 2.65
C TYR A 55 17.04 12.53 3.50
N CYS A 56 16.38 12.52 4.65
CA CYS A 56 16.38 13.62 5.59
C CYS A 56 16.37 13.11 7.02
N ASN A 57 16.59 14.02 7.98
CA ASN A 57 16.40 13.73 9.38
C ASN A 57 14.93 13.32 9.63
N PRO A 58 14.67 12.17 10.28
CA PRO A 58 13.31 11.72 10.59
C PRO A 58 12.46 12.77 11.30
N ALA A 59 13.06 13.66 12.09
CA ALA A 59 12.36 14.76 12.77
C ALA A 59 11.56 15.68 11.84
N TYR A 60 11.87 15.73 10.54
CA TYR A 60 11.22 16.62 9.58
C TYR A 60 10.00 15.99 8.91
N GLU A 61 10.06 14.71 8.54
CA GLU A 61 9.05 14.04 7.72
C GLU A 61 8.30 12.91 8.45
N THR A 62 8.71 12.56 9.68
CA THR A 62 8.12 11.42 10.41
C THR A 62 7.48 11.85 11.75
N PRO A 63 6.26 11.38 12.07
CA PRO A 63 5.69 11.54 13.39
C PRO A 63 6.52 10.85 14.47
N TYR A 64 6.69 11.48 15.63
CA TYR A 64 7.39 10.92 16.78
C TYR A 64 6.41 10.53 17.90
N HIS A 65 6.63 9.38 18.53
CA HIS A 65 5.91 8.94 19.72
C HIS A 65 6.89 8.45 20.78
N SER A 66 6.71 8.87 22.04
CA SER A 66 7.66 8.61 23.14
C SER A 66 7.98 7.14 23.38
N ASP A 67 7.00 6.26 23.15
CA ASP A 67 7.12 4.84 23.48
C ASP A 67 7.69 3.99 22.35
N VAL A 68 7.68 4.49 21.11
CA VAL A 68 8.03 3.72 19.91
C VAL A 68 9.01 4.42 18.96
N GLY A 69 9.35 5.69 19.23
CA GLY A 69 10.26 6.48 18.39
C GLY A 69 9.56 7.11 17.18
N TYR A 70 10.30 7.29 16.10
CA TYR A 70 9.79 7.79 14.82
C TYR A 70 8.94 6.73 14.11
N ILE A 71 7.89 7.18 13.42
CA ILE A 71 6.96 6.32 12.67
C ILE A 71 7.17 6.57 11.18
N TYR A 72 7.81 5.62 10.51
CA TYR A 72 8.17 5.71 9.09
C TYR A 72 7.01 5.27 8.19
N THR A 73 6.18 6.22 7.75
CA THR A 73 4.99 5.92 6.91
C THR A 73 5.27 6.01 5.41
N ARG A 74 6.46 6.43 4.99
CA ARG A 74 6.84 6.66 3.58
C ARG A 74 8.04 5.80 3.15
N GLY A 75 8.34 4.74 3.90
CA GLY A 75 9.55 3.93 3.80
C GLY A 75 10.60 4.25 4.87
N GLY A 76 11.51 3.31 5.15
CA GLY A 76 12.55 3.39 6.19
C GLY A 76 12.22 2.61 7.49
N PRO A 77 13.01 2.77 8.57
CA PRO A 77 14.21 3.61 8.66
C PRO A 77 15.35 3.07 7.78
N TRP A 78 16.12 3.98 7.20
CA TRP A 78 17.33 3.66 6.44
C TRP A 78 18.58 4.01 7.23
N HIS A 79 19.62 3.18 7.12
CA HIS A 79 20.89 3.44 7.79
C HIS A 79 21.85 4.17 6.84
N PRO A 80 22.49 5.31 7.24
CA PRO A 80 23.36 6.09 6.37
C PRO A 80 24.47 5.28 5.70
N HIS A 81 25.10 4.37 6.45
CA HIS A 81 26.13 3.48 5.91
C HIS A 81 25.60 2.60 4.78
N ASP A 82 24.45 1.95 4.98
CA ASP A 82 23.94 0.98 4.01
C ASP A 82 23.56 1.68 2.71
N VAL A 83 22.92 2.85 2.82
CA VAL A 83 22.52 3.67 1.68
C VAL A 83 23.73 4.17 0.88
N LEU A 84 24.76 4.68 1.56
CA LEU A 84 25.95 5.21 0.88
C LEU A 84 26.80 4.09 0.28
N MET A 85 26.98 2.99 1.00
CA MET A 85 27.72 1.82 0.50
C MET A 85 27.01 1.20 -0.70
N GLU A 86 25.68 1.05 -0.66
CA GLU A 86 24.91 0.50 -1.78
C GLU A 86 25.11 1.31 -3.07
N ARG A 87 25.20 2.64 -2.98
CA ARG A 87 25.36 3.51 -4.15
C ARG A 87 26.80 3.70 -4.60
N PHE A 88 27.76 3.81 -3.67
CA PHE A 88 29.09 4.33 -3.96
C PHE A 88 30.24 3.33 -3.72
N GLU A 89 29.96 2.12 -3.20
CA GLU A 89 30.96 1.08 -3.07
C GLU A 89 31.60 0.75 -4.43
N GLY A 90 32.93 0.77 -4.48
CA GLY A 90 33.70 0.53 -5.71
C GLY A 90 33.79 1.73 -6.65
N ILE A 91 33.25 2.89 -6.27
CA ILE A 91 33.36 4.16 -7.00
C ILE A 91 34.14 5.18 -6.17
N ALA A 92 33.70 5.44 -4.94
CA ALA A 92 34.43 6.29 -3.99
C ALA A 92 35.33 5.45 -3.08
N ASP A 93 36.33 6.10 -2.48
CA ASP A 93 37.20 5.44 -1.51
C ASP A 93 36.42 5.04 -0.24
N PHE A 94 36.71 3.85 0.29
CA PHE A 94 36.00 3.31 1.45
C PHE A 94 36.18 4.18 2.69
N ASP A 95 37.40 4.67 2.94
CA ASP A 95 37.67 5.50 4.11
C ASP A 95 36.91 6.84 4.00
N THR A 96 36.79 7.41 2.80
CA THR A 96 35.97 8.60 2.54
C THR A 96 34.49 8.35 2.83
N ILE A 97 33.94 7.19 2.47
CA ILE A 97 32.54 6.85 2.76
C ILE A 97 32.33 6.72 4.27
N GLU A 98 33.23 6.02 4.98
CA GLU A 98 33.16 5.83 6.43
C GLU A 98 33.25 7.16 7.20
N GLU A 99 34.14 8.07 6.79
CA GLU A 99 34.25 9.39 7.37
C GLU A 99 32.95 10.20 7.19
N LEU A 100 32.36 10.18 5.99
CA LEU A 100 31.08 10.82 5.73
C LEU A 100 29.94 10.21 6.56
N VAL A 101 29.89 8.88 6.71
CA VAL A 101 28.91 8.20 7.56
C VAL A 101 29.03 8.65 9.01
N ALA A 102 30.26 8.76 9.53
CA ALA A 102 30.50 9.22 10.89
C ALA A 102 30.00 10.66 11.10
N ASP A 103 30.22 11.54 10.12
CA ASP A 103 29.72 12.92 10.13
C ASP A 103 28.19 12.97 10.15
N ILE A 104 27.53 12.18 9.28
CA ILE A 104 26.06 12.09 9.24
C ILE A 104 25.51 11.53 10.56
N PHE A 105 26.16 10.52 11.13
CA PHE A 105 25.74 9.92 12.39
C PHE A 105 25.84 10.93 13.54
N ALA A 106 26.87 11.77 13.56
CA ALA A 106 27.03 12.82 14.56
C ALA A 106 25.96 13.93 14.44
N GLU A 107 25.49 14.21 13.22
CA GLU A 107 24.52 15.28 12.94
C GLU A 107 23.06 14.82 13.03
N ILE A 108 22.72 13.70 12.40
CA ILE A 108 21.36 13.22 12.17
C ILE A 108 21.06 11.96 12.99
N GLY A 109 22.05 11.09 13.18
CA GLY A 109 21.92 9.78 13.81
C GLY A 109 22.00 8.62 12.83
N ASP A 110 21.60 7.43 13.28
CA ASP A 110 21.60 6.17 12.51
C ASP A 110 20.33 5.91 11.71
N GLU A 111 19.31 6.73 11.86
CA GLU A 111 18.05 6.58 11.15
C GLU A 111 17.79 7.74 10.20
N LEU A 112 17.50 7.40 8.95
CA LEU A 112 17.12 8.32 7.90
C LEU A 112 15.67 8.06 7.44
N ALA A 113 14.94 9.15 7.19
CA ALA A 113 13.62 9.12 6.55
C ALA A 113 13.74 9.55 5.08
N PRO A 114 12.94 8.99 4.17
CA PRO A 114 12.98 9.38 2.77
C PRO A 114 12.36 10.78 2.55
N THR A 115 12.90 11.51 1.58
CA THR A 115 12.30 12.74 1.04
C THR A 115 11.24 12.39 -0.01
N ALA A 116 10.61 13.39 -0.61
CA ALA A 116 9.70 13.17 -1.74
C ALA A 116 10.35 12.46 -2.95
N LEU A 117 11.68 12.53 -3.11
CA LEU A 117 12.38 11.89 -4.22
C LEU A 117 12.50 10.36 -4.07
N THR A 118 12.52 9.86 -2.83
CA THR A 118 12.81 8.44 -2.51
C THR A 118 11.77 7.81 -1.60
N ALA A 119 10.75 8.59 -1.20
CA ALA A 119 9.59 8.04 -0.55
C ALA A 119 9.02 6.95 -1.46
N GLU A 120 8.72 5.79 -0.88
CA GLU A 120 7.95 4.79 -1.60
C GLU A 120 6.65 5.48 -2.05
N GLU A 121 6.40 5.49 -3.37
CA GLU A 121 5.13 5.98 -3.89
C GLU A 121 4.05 5.12 -3.25
N ASP A 122 3.32 5.74 -2.34
CA ASP A 122 2.10 5.17 -1.83
C ASP A 122 1.10 5.21 -2.99
N TRP A 123 1.13 4.18 -3.84
CA TRP A 123 0.10 3.95 -4.86
C TRP A 123 -1.20 3.72 -4.13
N ASP A 124 -1.86 4.84 -3.85
CA ASP A 124 -3.11 4.84 -3.14
C ASP A 124 -4.27 4.62 -4.10
N VAL A 125 -5.34 4.03 -3.59
CA VAL A 125 -6.58 3.87 -4.35
C VAL A 125 -7.31 5.21 -4.38
N GLU A 126 -7.28 5.87 -5.52
CA GLU A 126 -8.08 7.05 -5.79
C GLU A 126 -9.48 6.64 -6.25
N VAL A 127 -10.50 6.98 -5.46
CA VAL A 127 -11.91 6.72 -5.80
C VAL A 127 -12.62 8.03 -6.07
N GLU A 128 -13.02 8.26 -7.32
CA GLU A 128 -13.59 9.54 -7.74
C GLU A 128 -14.94 9.85 -7.07
N THR A 129 -15.82 8.85 -6.98
CA THR A 129 -17.19 9.01 -6.47
C THR A 129 -17.67 7.79 -5.70
N ALA A 130 -18.73 7.94 -4.89
CA ALA A 130 -19.37 6.83 -4.18
C ALA A 130 -19.81 5.69 -5.10
N GLU A 131 -20.14 6.01 -6.36
CA GLU A 131 -20.63 5.06 -7.36
C GLU A 131 -19.51 4.43 -8.20
N SER A 132 -18.29 4.97 -8.16
CA SER A 132 -17.16 4.46 -8.95
C SER A 132 -16.87 2.97 -8.67
N PRO A 133 -16.81 2.49 -7.40
CA PRO A 133 -16.49 1.09 -7.12
C PRO A 133 -17.48 0.10 -7.76
N ILE A 134 -18.78 0.39 -7.71
CA ILE A 134 -19.79 -0.52 -8.28
C ILE A 134 -19.79 -0.48 -9.81
N GLN A 135 -19.52 0.68 -10.42
CA GLN A 135 -19.38 0.81 -11.87
C GLN A 135 -18.16 0.05 -12.39
N GLU A 136 -17.02 0.19 -11.73
CA GLU A 136 -15.79 -0.51 -12.08
C GLU A 136 -15.91 -2.02 -11.86
N LEU A 137 -16.55 -2.47 -10.77
CA LEU A 137 -16.83 -3.88 -10.58
C LEU A 137 -17.65 -4.46 -11.74
N ARG A 138 -18.71 -3.77 -12.17
CA ARG A 138 -19.54 -4.21 -13.31
C ARG A 138 -18.69 -4.37 -14.57
N GLN A 139 -17.85 -3.37 -14.87
CA GLN A 139 -16.94 -3.43 -16.02
C GLN A 139 -15.97 -4.60 -15.91
N ARG A 140 -15.29 -4.76 -14.77
CA ARG A 140 -14.35 -5.86 -14.50
C ARG A 140 -15.02 -7.23 -14.68
N VAL A 141 -16.26 -7.40 -14.20
CA VAL A 141 -16.99 -8.66 -14.37
C VAL A 141 -17.37 -8.90 -15.84
N GLU A 142 -17.77 -7.89 -16.58
CA GLU A 142 -18.06 -8.04 -18.02
C GLU A 142 -16.79 -8.36 -18.82
N ASP A 143 -15.66 -7.72 -18.54
CA ASP A 143 -14.37 -8.05 -19.16
C ASP A 143 -13.96 -9.50 -18.87
N LEU A 144 -14.16 -9.96 -17.64
CA LEU A 144 -13.91 -11.34 -17.24
C LEU A 144 -14.82 -12.35 -17.94
N ARG A 145 -16.07 -11.97 -18.27
CA ARG A 145 -16.96 -12.77 -19.12
C ARG A 145 -16.47 -12.86 -20.55
N LEU A 146 -15.89 -11.78 -21.09
CA LEU A 146 -15.25 -11.80 -22.41
C LEU A 146 -14.07 -12.77 -22.43
N VAL A 147 -13.21 -12.76 -21.40
CA VAL A 147 -12.09 -13.71 -21.26
C VAL A 147 -12.61 -15.15 -21.21
N LEU A 148 -13.69 -15.41 -20.47
CA LEU A 148 -14.32 -16.73 -20.41
C LEU A 148 -14.85 -17.23 -21.76
N ALA A 149 -15.31 -16.30 -22.61
CA ALA A 149 -15.85 -16.59 -23.93
C ALA A 149 -14.78 -16.74 -25.03
N MET A 150 -13.50 -16.48 -24.72
CA MET A 150 -12.42 -16.57 -25.71
C MET A 150 -12.30 -17.97 -26.32
N GLU A 151 -12.10 -18.01 -27.64
CA GLU A 151 -11.81 -19.24 -28.37
C GLU A 151 -10.32 -19.63 -28.24
N GLY A 152 -10.03 -20.92 -28.46
CA GLY A 152 -8.67 -21.45 -28.34
C GLY A 152 -8.65 -22.95 -28.10
N SER A 153 -7.46 -23.50 -27.84
CA SER A 153 -7.32 -24.90 -27.44
C SER A 153 -8.02 -25.18 -26.11
N GLU A 154 -8.49 -26.41 -25.91
CA GLU A 154 -9.13 -26.81 -24.64
C GLU A 154 -8.22 -26.60 -23.42
N ARG A 155 -6.90 -26.74 -23.59
CA ARG A 155 -5.93 -26.44 -22.54
C ARG A 155 -5.90 -24.95 -22.20
N ALA A 156 -5.94 -24.06 -23.19
CA ALA A 156 -6.02 -22.62 -22.97
C ALA A 156 -7.33 -22.22 -22.29
N LYS A 157 -8.48 -22.70 -22.80
CA LYS A 157 -9.79 -22.44 -22.21
C LYS A 157 -9.89 -22.92 -20.76
N PHE A 158 -9.32 -24.10 -20.47
CA PHE A 158 -9.23 -24.62 -19.11
C PHE A 158 -8.45 -23.68 -18.18
N GLN A 159 -7.30 -23.16 -18.61
CA GLN A 159 -6.50 -22.25 -17.79
C GLN A 159 -7.21 -20.91 -17.61
N ALA A 160 -7.72 -20.33 -18.71
CA ALA A 160 -8.48 -19.08 -18.69
C ALA A 160 -9.64 -19.15 -17.70
N ARG A 161 -10.43 -20.23 -17.72
CA ARG A 161 -11.56 -20.42 -16.81
C ARG A 161 -11.16 -20.40 -15.33
N ASN A 162 -10.06 -21.04 -14.96
CA ASN A 162 -9.57 -21.04 -13.57
C ASN A 162 -9.02 -19.66 -13.17
N LEU A 163 -8.37 -18.95 -14.09
CA LEU A 163 -7.92 -17.57 -13.86
C LEU A 163 -9.10 -16.61 -13.70
N VAL A 164 -10.12 -16.71 -14.55
CA VAL A 164 -11.36 -15.93 -14.45
C VAL A 164 -12.07 -16.20 -13.11
N TYR A 165 -12.16 -17.47 -12.69
CA TYR A 165 -12.73 -17.81 -11.38
C TYR A 165 -12.01 -17.08 -10.23
N ALA A 166 -10.68 -17.08 -10.23
CA ALA A 166 -9.90 -16.39 -9.21
C ALA A 166 -10.03 -14.86 -9.32
N ALA A 167 -10.04 -14.32 -10.53
CA ALA A 167 -10.12 -12.89 -10.79
C ALA A 167 -11.48 -12.29 -10.40
N LEU A 168 -12.58 -13.05 -10.46
CA LEU A 168 -13.89 -12.58 -9.98
C LEU A 168 -13.88 -12.28 -8.48
N ILE A 169 -13.12 -13.04 -7.69
CA ILE A 169 -12.95 -12.80 -6.26
C ILE A 169 -12.04 -11.60 -6.04
N THR A 170 -10.96 -11.48 -6.82
CA THR A 170 -10.11 -10.27 -6.80
C THR A 170 -10.93 -9.02 -7.09
N ALA A 171 -11.78 -9.04 -8.12
CA ALA A 171 -12.65 -7.91 -8.46
C ALA A 171 -13.60 -7.54 -7.31
N LEU A 172 -14.16 -8.56 -6.62
CA LEU A 172 -14.97 -8.35 -5.41
C LEU A 172 -14.15 -7.74 -4.26
N GLU A 173 -12.93 -8.21 -4.02
CA GLU A 173 -12.04 -7.66 -2.98
C GLU A 173 -11.68 -6.20 -3.27
N THR A 174 -11.35 -5.88 -4.52
CA THR A 174 -11.08 -4.52 -4.97
C THR A 174 -12.30 -3.62 -4.77
N PHE A 175 -13.50 -4.07 -5.15
CA PHE A 175 -14.74 -3.33 -4.90
C PHE A 175 -14.96 -3.01 -3.41
N LEU A 176 -14.75 -4.00 -2.53
CA LEU A 176 -14.90 -3.79 -1.09
C LEU A 176 -13.88 -2.80 -0.53
N TRP A 177 -12.64 -2.87 -1.02
CA TRP A 177 -11.58 -1.94 -0.64
C TRP A 177 -11.86 -0.51 -1.09
N GLU A 178 -12.16 -0.31 -2.38
CA GLU A 178 -12.47 1.00 -2.95
C GLU A 178 -13.70 1.62 -2.26
N THR A 179 -14.73 0.82 -2.00
CA THR A 179 -15.90 1.26 -1.24
C THR A 179 -15.51 1.72 0.17
N ALA A 180 -14.68 0.94 0.86
CA ALA A 180 -14.22 1.28 2.20
C ALA A 180 -13.36 2.56 2.23
N VAL A 181 -12.45 2.74 1.27
CA VAL A 181 -11.61 3.93 1.13
C VAL A 181 -12.47 5.17 0.91
N TRP A 182 -13.42 5.12 -0.02
CA TRP A 182 -14.27 6.27 -0.31
C TRP A 182 -15.09 6.71 0.90
N TRP A 183 -15.75 5.77 1.59
CA TRP A 183 -16.56 6.08 2.77
C TRP A 183 -15.72 6.48 3.98
N LEU A 184 -14.51 5.94 4.13
CA LEU A 184 -13.60 6.42 5.15
C LEU A 184 -13.17 7.86 4.87
N ALA A 185 -12.98 8.26 3.61
CA ALA A 185 -12.52 9.61 3.28
C ALA A 185 -13.63 10.66 3.32
N ASN A 186 -14.88 10.29 3.01
CA ASN A 186 -15.97 11.23 2.75
C ASN A 186 -17.11 11.23 3.79
N ASP A 187 -17.07 10.34 4.79
CA ASP A 187 -18.06 10.27 5.85
C ASP A 187 -17.36 10.35 7.22
N ASP A 188 -17.54 11.47 7.91
CA ASP A 188 -16.89 11.76 9.18
C ASP A 188 -17.31 10.77 10.28
N ASP A 189 -18.55 10.27 10.21
CA ASP A 189 -19.06 9.30 11.18
C ASP A 189 -18.40 7.92 11.01
N SER A 190 -17.79 7.63 9.86
CA SER A 190 -17.14 6.34 9.60
C SER A 190 -16.06 6.03 10.63
N VAL A 191 -15.23 7.02 10.97
CA VAL A 191 -14.14 6.84 11.94
C VAL A 191 -14.71 6.66 13.35
N GLU A 192 -15.72 7.44 13.73
CA GLU A 192 -16.37 7.35 15.04
C GLU A 192 -17.06 5.99 15.23
N ARG A 193 -17.80 5.51 14.22
CA ARG A 193 -18.45 4.19 14.25
C ARG A 193 -17.42 3.07 14.38
N LEU A 194 -16.29 3.15 13.70
CA LEU A 194 -15.21 2.16 13.82
C LEU A 194 -14.62 2.13 15.24
N VAL A 195 -14.42 3.30 15.85
CA VAL A 195 -13.90 3.42 17.21
C VAL A 195 -14.89 2.82 18.22
N ALA A 196 -16.17 3.18 18.11
CA ALA A 196 -17.23 2.61 18.94
C ALA A 196 -17.35 1.09 18.78
N ALA A 197 -17.14 0.58 17.56
CA ALA A 197 -17.17 -0.85 17.24
C ALA A 197 -15.87 -1.59 17.62
N ARG A 198 -14.81 -0.92 18.07
CA ARG A 198 -13.52 -1.55 18.42
C ARG A 198 -13.62 -2.76 19.36
N PRO A 199 -14.48 -2.79 20.39
CA PRO A 199 -14.66 -3.97 21.23
C PRO A 199 -15.17 -5.20 20.47
N SER A 200 -15.94 -4.99 19.38
CA SER A 200 -16.50 -6.04 18.54
C SER A 200 -15.44 -6.75 17.69
N PHE A 201 -14.29 -6.10 17.45
CA PHE A 201 -13.15 -6.69 16.74
C PHE A 201 -12.31 -7.63 17.64
N ALA A 202 -12.91 -8.16 18.71
CA ALA A 202 -12.22 -8.83 19.82
C ALA A 202 -11.19 -9.88 19.38
N SER A 203 -11.54 -10.67 18.36
CA SER A 203 -10.76 -11.78 17.82
C SER A 203 -9.69 -11.38 16.79
N ASP A 204 -9.65 -10.13 16.32
CA ASP A 204 -8.71 -9.66 15.30
C ASP A 204 -7.88 -8.48 15.83
N ARG A 205 -6.68 -8.79 16.32
CA ARG A 205 -5.74 -7.78 16.85
C ARG A 205 -5.35 -6.76 15.76
N ARG A 206 -5.23 -7.19 14.51
CA ARG A 206 -4.85 -6.31 13.39
C ARG A 206 -5.87 -5.20 13.21
N LEU A 207 -7.17 -5.53 13.22
CA LEU A 207 -8.24 -4.54 13.10
C LEU A 207 -8.30 -3.59 14.30
N LYS A 208 -8.07 -4.08 15.52
CA LYS A 208 -8.01 -3.23 16.72
C LYS A 208 -6.84 -2.24 16.68
N ASP A 209 -5.68 -2.70 16.25
CA ASP A 209 -4.47 -1.90 16.17
C ASP A 209 -4.61 -0.86 15.04
N MET A 210 -5.22 -1.24 13.91
CA MET A 210 -5.54 -0.34 12.80
C MET A 210 -6.47 0.81 13.24
N VAL A 211 -7.55 0.50 13.96
CA VAL A 211 -8.51 1.52 14.44
C VAL A 211 -7.91 2.42 15.54
N GLY A 212 -6.96 1.92 16.32
CA GLY A 212 -6.33 2.68 17.40
C GLY A 212 -7.27 2.95 18.58
N GLY A 213 -6.89 3.86 19.47
CA GLY A 213 -7.68 4.27 20.64
C GLY A 213 -8.22 5.69 20.51
N GLU A 214 -9.22 6.05 21.31
CA GLU A 214 -9.96 7.33 21.32
C GLU A 214 -9.07 8.58 21.47
N GLN A 215 -7.84 8.44 21.95
CA GLN A 215 -6.91 9.53 22.22
C GLN A 215 -6.26 10.16 20.97
N LEU A 216 -6.35 9.50 19.81
CA LEU A 216 -5.83 10.03 18.54
C LEU A 216 -6.75 11.10 17.94
N GLU A 217 -6.15 12.14 17.35
CA GLU A 217 -6.86 13.12 16.50
C GLU A 217 -7.54 12.43 15.31
N LEU A 218 -8.69 12.97 14.88
CA LEU A 218 -9.55 12.36 13.86
C LEU A 218 -8.80 12.04 12.56
N GLU A 219 -8.08 13.02 12.01
CA GLU A 219 -7.38 12.86 10.73
C GLU A 219 -6.16 11.94 10.82
N VAL A 220 -5.45 11.95 11.95
CA VAL A 220 -4.36 10.99 12.22
C VAL A 220 -4.92 9.57 12.27
N ARG A 221 -6.08 9.40 12.91
CA ARG A 221 -6.76 8.10 12.96
C ARG A 221 -7.27 7.68 11.59
N ARG A 222 -7.89 8.59 10.83
CA ARG A 222 -8.39 8.33 9.48
C ARG A 222 -7.27 7.80 8.60
N ARG A 223 -6.12 8.49 8.58
CA ARG A 223 -4.91 8.06 7.85
C ARG A 223 -4.40 6.69 8.32
N ARG A 224 -4.30 6.46 9.62
CA ARG A 224 -3.89 5.16 10.16
C ARG A 224 -4.81 4.02 9.71
N ILE A 225 -6.12 4.23 9.76
CA ILE A 225 -7.11 3.25 9.31
C ILE A 225 -6.94 3.02 7.81
N HIS A 226 -6.85 4.09 7.04
CA HIS A 226 -6.63 4.09 5.61
C HIS A 226 -5.40 3.24 5.23
N ASP A 227 -4.25 3.49 5.83
CA ASP A 227 -3.01 2.77 5.53
C ASP A 227 -3.10 1.29 5.91
N GLY A 228 -3.70 0.98 7.07
CA GLY A 228 -3.92 -0.40 7.48
C GLY A 228 -4.89 -1.18 6.59
N MET A 229 -5.71 -0.50 5.76
CA MET A 229 -6.59 -1.15 4.81
C MET A 229 -5.85 -1.82 3.66
N LYS A 230 -4.66 -1.34 3.31
CA LYS A 230 -3.81 -1.89 2.22
C LYS A 230 -3.42 -3.34 2.47
N ASP A 231 -3.25 -3.72 3.74
CA ASP A 231 -2.89 -5.09 4.15
C ASP A 231 -4.12 -5.98 4.46
N VAL A 232 -5.35 -5.51 4.22
CA VAL A 232 -6.54 -6.31 4.47
C VAL A 232 -6.70 -7.37 3.38
N VAL A 233 -6.76 -8.65 3.80
CA VAL A 233 -7.24 -9.73 2.93
C VAL A 233 -8.77 -9.74 2.97
N TRP A 234 -9.42 -9.00 2.06
CA TRP A 234 -10.84 -8.64 2.13
C TRP A 234 -11.78 -9.85 2.12
N HIS A 235 -11.42 -10.92 1.42
CA HIS A 235 -12.20 -12.16 1.40
C HIS A 235 -12.21 -12.96 2.71
N ARG A 236 -11.52 -12.51 3.77
CA ARG A 236 -11.65 -13.08 5.13
C ARG A 236 -12.95 -12.59 5.79
N TRP A 237 -14.08 -13.00 5.20
CA TRP A 237 -15.42 -12.51 5.51
C TRP A 237 -15.69 -12.39 7.01
N ARG A 238 -15.51 -13.49 7.77
CA ARG A 238 -15.76 -13.53 9.22
C ARG A 238 -14.98 -12.49 10.02
N SER A 239 -13.76 -12.15 9.60
CA SER A 239 -12.91 -11.17 10.30
C SER A 239 -13.27 -9.75 9.91
N ASN A 240 -13.44 -9.50 8.61
CA ASN A 240 -13.60 -8.15 8.08
C ASN A 240 -15.05 -7.66 8.08
N TRP A 241 -16.04 -8.56 8.19
CA TRP A 241 -17.47 -8.18 8.15
C TRP A 241 -17.86 -7.16 9.22
N PRO A 242 -17.52 -7.36 10.50
CA PRO A 242 -17.86 -6.39 11.54
C PRO A 242 -17.21 -5.03 11.30
N PHE A 243 -16.00 -5.03 10.74
CA PHE A 243 -15.29 -3.81 10.38
C PHE A 243 -16.01 -3.04 9.26
N LEU A 244 -16.35 -3.71 8.16
CA LEU A 244 -17.11 -3.11 7.06
C LEU A 244 -18.49 -2.62 7.50
N ALA A 245 -19.20 -3.41 8.33
CA ALA A 245 -20.50 -3.02 8.89
C ALA A 245 -20.42 -1.71 9.68
N ALA A 246 -19.42 -1.59 10.54
CA ALA A 246 -19.20 -0.41 11.36
C ALA A 246 -18.75 0.79 10.51
N LEU A 247 -17.78 0.61 9.63
CA LEU A 247 -17.30 1.64 8.70
C LEU A 247 -18.47 2.22 7.90
N LEU A 248 -19.25 1.35 7.26
CA LEU A 248 -20.34 1.72 6.37
C LEU A 248 -21.64 2.03 7.11
N GLY A 249 -21.72 1.84 8.43
CA GLY A 249 -22.92 2.14 9.22
C GLY A 249 -24.18 1.38 8.76
N ILE A 250 -24.04 0.14 8.29
CA ILE A 250 -25.16 -0.68 7.78
C ILE A 250 -25.16 -2.08 8.38
N GLU A 251 -26.31 -2.73 8.30
CA GLU A 251 -26.39 -4.19 8.44
C GLU A 251 -25.88 -4.84 7.14
N MET A 252 -24.72 -5.49 7.25
CA MET A 252 -24.10 -6.16 6.11
C MET A 252 -24.94 -7.35 5.64
N PRO A 253 -25.08 -7.56 4.32
CA PRO A 253 -25.76 -8.75 3.79
C PRO A 253 -25.01 -10.03 4.19
N GLY A 254 -25.69 -11.18 4.23
CA GLY A 254 -25.05 -12.44 4.63
C GLY A 254 -24.19 -13.00 3.48
N TYR A 255 -22.86 -12.90 3.54
CA TYR A 255 -21.96 -13.36 2.45
C TYR A 255 -22.18 -14.82 2.02
N ASP A 256 -22.57 -15.70 2.94
CA ASP A 256 -22.83 -17.11 2.64
C ASP A 256 -24.12 -17.34 1.84
N GLN A 257 -25.07 -16.41 1.86
CA GLN A 257 -26.26 -16.49 1.00
C GLN A 257 -25.90 -16.40 -0.50
N TYR A 258 -24.72 -15.86 -0.81
CA TYR A 258 -24.13 -15.80 -2.15
C TYR A 258 -23.06 -16.89 -2.39
N GLY A 259 -22.83 -17.78 -1.43
CA GLY A 259 -21.85 -18.86 -1.54
C GLY A 259 -20.37 -18.45 -1.45
N LEU A 260 -20.07 -17.22 -0.97
CA LEU A 260 -18.72 -16.64 -1.04
C LEU A 260 -17.66 -17.39 -0.21
N THR A 261 -18.03 -18.08 0.87
CA THR A 261 -17.08 -18.90 1.65
C THR A 261 -16.59 -20.12 0.87
N ALA A 262 -17.50 -20.84 0.22
CA ALA A 262 -17.15 -22.01 -0.59
C ALA A 262 -16.28 -21.60 -1.79
N VAL A 263 -16.61 -20.46 -2.39
CA VAL A 263 -15.89 -19.85 -3.50
C VAL A 263 -14.46 -19.46 -3.11
N ALA A 264 -14.29 -18.74 -2.00
CA ALA A 264 -12.97 -18.34 -1.51
C ALA A 264 -12.08 -19.56 -1.21
N THR A 265 -12.66 -20.62 -0.64
CA THR A 265 -11.97 -21.90 -0.41
C THR A 265 -11.47 -22.51 -1.71
N LYS A 266 -12.34 -22.61 -2.72
CA LYS A 266 -12.00 -23.17 -4.03
C LYS A 266 -10.93 -22.33 -4.75
N ARG A 267 -11.00 -21.00 -4.66
CA ARG A 267 -9.95 -20.12 -5.21
C ARG A 267 -8.61 -20.31 -4.53
N HIS A 268 -8.58 -20.53 -3.23
CA HIS A 268 -7.33 -20.82 -2.53
C HIS A 268 -6.65 -22.08 -3.09
N ASP A 269 -7.42 -23.15 -3.35
CA ASP A 269 -6.92 -24.38 -3.96
C ASP A 269 -6.45 -24.14 -5.41
N ILE A 270 -7.23 -23.42 -6.23
CA ILE A 270 -6.86 -23.09 -7.61
C ILE A 270 -5.55 -22.31 -7.67
N VAL A 271 -5.41 -21.25 -6.88
CA VAL A 271 -4.28 -20.31 -6.96
C VAL A 271 -3.05 -20.80 -6.21
N HIS A 272 -3.19 -21.23 -4.96
CA HIS A 272 -2.03 -21.53 -4.11
C HIS A 272 -1.63 -23.01 -4.13
N ARG A 273 -2.49 -23.89 -4.60
CA ARG A 273 -2.24 -25.34 -4.67
C ARG A 273 -2.28 -25.87 -6.09
N PHE A 274 -2.26 -24.98 -7.08
CA PHE A 274 -2.30 -25.32 -8.50
C PHE A 274 -3.46 -26.26 -8.84
N GLY A 275 -4.63 -26.00 -8.23
CA GLY A 275 -5.83 -26.81 -8.40
C GLY A 275 -5.78 -28.16 -7.70
N GLN A 276 -5.06 -28.29 -6.59
CA GLN A 276 -5.14 -29.44 -5.69
C GLN A 276 -5.82 -29.05 -4.38
N ASN A 277 -6.62 -29.95 -3.82
CA ASN A 277 -7.16 -29.76 -2.47
C ASN A 277 -6.03 -29.81 -1.40
N LYS A 278 -6.38 -29.49 -0.15
CA LYS A 278 -5.43 -29.45 0.99
C LYS A 278 -4.60 -30.72 1.14
N ASP A 279 -5.23 -31.86 0.92
CA ASP A 279 -4.63 -33.17 1.14
C ASP A 279 -3.93 -33.72 -0.12
N ARG A 280 -3.96 -32.97 -1.23
CA ARG A 280 -3.45 -33.36 -2.56
C ARG A 280 -4.04 -34.67 -3.09
N THR A 281 -5.27 -34.99 -2.68
CA THR A 281 -5.99 -36.21 -3.06
C THR A 281 -6.93 -36.00 -4.24
N ALA A 282 -7.33 -34.77 -4.51
CA ALA A 282 -8.27 -34.44 -5.58
C ALA A 282 -7.89 -33.14 -6.28
N ALA A 283 -8.16 -33.11 -7.59
CA ALA A 283 -8.06 -31.90 -8.38
C ALA A 283 -9.30 -31.01 -8.18
N VAL A 284 -9.08 -29.71 -8.04
CA VAL A 284 -10.09 -28.68 -7.78
C VAL A 284 -9.95 -27.63 -8.87
N TYR A 285 -10.88 -27.65 -9.82
CA TYR A 285 -10.93 -26.69 -10.92
C TYR A 285 -12.35 -26.15 -11.09
N ALA A 286 -12.45 -24.93 -11.58
CA ALA A 286 -13.73 -24.33 -11.92
C ALA A 286 -14.34 -25.01 -13.17
N THR A 287 -15.66 -25.11 -13.21
CA THR A 287 -16.45 -25.35 -14.44
C THR A 287 -16.96 -24.02 -14.99
N THR A 288 -17.44 -24.00 -16.23
CA THR A 288 -17.95 -22.77 -16.84
C THR A 288 -19.18 -22.26 -16.08
N ASP A 289 -20.08 -23.18 -15.71
CA ASP A 289 -21.28 -22.86 -14.94
C ASP A 289 -20.94 -22.27 -13.57
N GLU A 290 -19.90 -22.77 -12.90
CA GLU A 290 -19.42 -22.22 -11.63
C GLU A 290 -18.87 -20.80 -11.79
N VAL A 291 -18.13 -20.51 -12.88
CA VAL A 291 -17.63 -19.16 -13.15
C VAL A 291 -18.80 -18.20 -13.44
N VAL A 292 -19.78 -18.62 -14.25
CA VAL A 292 -20.97 -17.81 -14.55
C VAL A 292 -21.80 -17.56 -13.29
N ALA A 293 -22.02 -18.59 -12.47
CA ALA A 293 -22.74 -18.47 -11.20
C ALA A 293 -22.00 -17.52 -10.24
N LEU A 294 -20.67 -17.60 -10.18
CA LEU A 294 -19.86 -16.70 -9.37
C LEU A 294 -19.95 -15.25 -9.86
N ALA A 295 -19.85 -15.02 -11.16
CA ALA A 295 -19.98 -13.68 -11.73
C ALA A 295 -21.32 -13.03 -11.35
N ASN A 296 -22.42 -13.79 -11.43
CA ASN A 296 -23.74 -13.33 -10.99
C ASN A 296 -23.78 -13.07 -9.48
N ALA A 297 -23.23 -13.97 -8.67
CA ALA A 297 -23.21 -13.82 -7.21
C ALA A 297 -22.43 -12.58 -6.77
N VAL A 298 -21.30 -12.29 -7.40
CA VAL A 298 -20.48 -11.09 -7.14
C VAL A 298 -21.26 -9.83 -7.49
N GLN A 299 -21.88 -9.76 -8.67
CA GLN A 299 -22.69 -8.60 -9.07
C GLN A 299 -23.87 -8.39 -8.11
N THR A 300 -24.66 -9.43 -7.84
CA THR A 300 -25.83 -9.32 -6.96
C THR A 300 -25.44 -8.93 -5.53
N PHE A 301 -24.34 -9.48 -5.01
CA PHE A 301 -23.83 -9.09 -3.69
C PHE A 301 -23.46 -7.60 -3.65
N ALA A 302 -22.71 -7.12 -4.65
CA ALA A 302 -22.27 -5.73 -4.68
C ALA A 302 -23.44 -4.75 -4.86
N GLU A 303 -24.45 -5.14 -5.63
CA GLU A 303 -25.67 -4.35 -5.79
C GLU A 303 -26.50 -4.28 -4.50
N ASP A 304 -26.66 -5.38 -3.77
CA ASP A 304 -27.32 -5.38 -2.46
C ASP A 304 -26.54 -4.51 -1.46
N LEU A 305 -25.21 -4.62 -1.44
CA LEU A 305 -24.37 -3.78 -0.60
C LEU A 305 -24.55 -2.29 -0.93
N ASN A 306 -24.44 -1.90 -2.21
CA ASN A 306 -24.58 -0.51 -2.62
C ASN A 306 -25.98 0.04 -2.31
N ALA A 307 -27.03 -0.77 -2.50
CA ALA A 307 -28.39 -0.38 -2.16
C ALA A 307 -28.58 -0.14 -0.65
N ARG A 308 -27.96 -0.95 0.21
CA ARG A 308 -28.00 -0.76 1.67
C ARG A 308 -27.29 0.50 2.10
N ILE A 309 -26.12 0.77 1.51
CA ILE A 309 -25.37 2.01 1.73
C ILE A 309 -26.23 3.22 1.36
N ALA A 310 -26.84 3.21 0.16
CA ALA A 310 -27.71 4.29 -0.29
C ALA A 310 -28.95 4.48 0.60
N ALA A 311 -29.50 3.39 1.15
CA ALA A 311 -30.68 3.42 2.02
C ALA A 311 -30.40 3.93 3.44
N ARG A 312 -29.14 3.96 3.88
CA ARG A 312 -28.72 4.43 5.21
C ARG A 312 -29.11 5.90 5.46
N GLY A 313 -29.13 6.71 4.40
CA GLY A 313 -29.23 8.17 4.51
C GLY A 313 -27.91 8.80 4.98
N HIS A 314 -27.69 10.06 4.62
CA HIS A 314 -26.61 10.90 5.15
C HIS A 314 -27.00 11.47 6.51
#